data_AF-E2BCY2-F1
#
_entry.id   AF-E2BCY2-F1
#
_cell.length_a   1.000
_cell.length_b   1.000
_cell.length_c   1.000
_cell.angle_alpha   90.00
_cell.angle_beta   90.00
_cell.angle_gamma   90.00
#
_symmetry.space_group_name_H-M   'P 1'
#
loop_
_entity.id
_entity.type
_entity.pdbx_description
1 polymer ?
#
loop_
_entity_poly.entity_id
_entity_poly.type
_entity_poly.pdbx_seq_one_letter_code
_entity_poly.pdbx_strand_id
1 'polypeptide(L)' 'ALKKLCARWVPHLLTIDQKCIRMRISQACLDRFKQNKMDFKRRLITVVETWIHHYTPERKEPS' A
#
# COMPACT_ATOMS: atom_id res chain seq x y z
N ALA A 1 2.94 13.05 -13.04
CA ALA A 1 3.67 13.09 -11.76
C ALA A 1 3.24 11.92 -10.87
N LEU A 2 4.14 11.29 -10.11
CA LEU A 2 3.81 10.24 -9.14
C LEU A 2 3.47 10.89 -7.79
N LYS A 3 2.55 10.31 -7.03
CA LYS A 3 2.27 10.73 -5.64
C LYS A 3 2.65 9.57 -4.71
N LYS A 4 3.36 9.87 -3.63
CA LYS A 4 3.62 8.87 -2.59
C LYS A 4 2.30 8.57 -1.88
N LEU A 5 1.80 7.36 -2.06
CA LEU A 5 0.60 6.83 -1.40
C LEU A 5 1.06 5.56 -0.67
N CYS A 6 1.11 5.60 0.66
CA CYS A 6 1.80 4.60 1.49
C CYS A 6 3.32 4.53 1.20
N ALA A 7 4.00 3.44 1.57
CA ALA A 7 5.43 3.25 1.35
C ALA A 7 5.84 2.98 -0.11
N ARG A 8 4.90 3.09 -1.07
CA ARG A 8 5.13 2.82 -2.50
C ARG A 8 4.82 4.05 -3.35
N TRP A 9 5.54 4.17 -4.47
CA TRP A 9 5.24 5.15 -5.50
C TRP A 9 4.12 4.64 -6.39
N VAL A 10 2.99 5.36 -6.42
CA VAL A 10 1.83 4.99 -7.24
C VAL A 10 1.62 6.06 -8.30
N PRO A 11 1.38 5.67 -9.57
CA PRO A 11 0.97 6.61 -10.61
C PRO A 11 -0.24 7.42 -10.18
N HIS A 12 -0.18 8.75 -10.35
CA HIS A 12 -1.30 9.62 -10.04
C HIS A 12 -2.50 9.35 -10.95
N LEU A 13 -2.24 8.94 -12.20
CA LEU A 13 -3.25 8.50 -13.14
C LEU A 13 -3.04 7.01 -13.44
N LEU A 14 -4.08 6.21 -13.18
CA LEU A 14 -4.11 4.81 -13.56
C LEU A 14 -4.62 4.68 -15.00
N THR A 15 -4.02 3.76 -15.76
CA THR A 15 -4.57 3.37 -17.07
C THR A 15 -5.92 2.67 -16.92
N ILE A 16 -6.70 2.60 -18.00
CA ILE A 16 -8.00 1.90 -17.98
C ILE A 16 -7.82 0.45 -17.54
N ASP A 17 -6.81 -0.25 -18.07
CA ASP A 17 -6.53 -1.64 -17.71
C ASP A 17 -6.17 -1.81 -16.24
N GLN A 18 -5.35 -0.91 -15.68
CA GLN A 18 -5.02 -0.92 -14.25
C GLN A 18 -6.27 -0.74 -13.37
N LYS A 19 -7.22 0.11 -13.78
CA LYS A 19 -8.50 0.28 -13.08
C LYS A 19 -9.35 -0.99 -13.17
N CYS A 20 -9.45 -1.58 -14.36
CA CYS A 20 -10.20 -2.83 -14.58
C CYS A 20 -9.64 -3.99 -13.74
N ILE A 21 -8.31 -4.15 -13.71
CA ILE A 21 -7.64 -5.16 -12.89
C ILE A 21 -7.94 -4.96 -11.41
N ARG A 22 -7.81 -3.72 -10.91
CA ARG A 22 -8.12 -3.39 -9.51
C ARG A 22 -9.58 -3.68 -9.15
N MET A 23 -10.52 -3.31 -10.02
CA MET A 23 -11.95 -3.57 -9.82
C MET A 23 -12.22 -5.08 -9.72
N ARG A 24 -11.68 -5.86 -10.66
CA ARG A 24 -11.87 -7.32 -10.70
C ARG A 24 -11.32 -8.01 -9.46
N ILE A 25 -10.10 -7.65 -9.04
CA ILE A 25 -9.48 -8.21 -7.83
C ILE A 25 -10.30 -7.85 -6.58
N SER A 26 -10.69 -6.57 -6.45
CA SER A 26 -11.51 -6.13 -5.31
C SER A 26 -12.85 -6.85 -5.23
N GLN A 27 -13.51 -7.08 -6.38
CA GLN A 27 -14.77 -7.81 -6.43
C GLN A 27 -14.59 -9.25 -5.96
N ALA A 28 -13.59 -9.96 -6.47
CA ALA A 28 -13.30 -11.34 -6.06
C ALA A 28 -12.96 -11.44 -4.55
N CYS A 29 -12.18 -10.49 -4.02
CA CYS A 29 -11.90 -10.41 -2.59
C CYS A 29 -13.16 -10.17 -1.77
N LEU A 30 -14.05 -9.28 -2.22
CA LEU A 30 -15.31 -8.98 -1.55
C LEU A 30 -16.26 -10.17 -1.52
N ASP A 31 -16.37 -10.89 -2.63
CA ASP A 31 -17.23 -12.07 -2.73
C ASP A 31 -16.74 -13.17 -1.77
N ARG A 32 -15.43 -13.41 -1.72
CA ARG A 32 -14.82 -14.35 -0.76
C ARG A 32 -15.01 -13.90 0.69
N PHE A 33 -14.90 -12.60 0.97
CA PHE A 33 -15.16 -12.05 2.29
C PHE A 33 -16.63 -12.22 2.71
N LYS A 34 -17.57 -12.05 1.79
CA LYS A 34 -19.01 -12.22 2.06
C LYS A 34 -19.38 -13.68 2.29
N GLN A 35 -18.76 -14.61 1.58
CA GLN A 35 -19.01 -16.05 1.74
C GLN A 35 -18.65 -16.58 3.14
N ASN A 36 -17.50 -16.17 3.69
CA ASN A 36 -17.12 -16.54 5.05
C ASN A 36 -16.24 -15.47 5.71
N LYS A 37 -16.90 -14.46 6.26
CA LYS A 37 -16.27 -13.28 6.84
C LYS A 37 -15.30 -13.59 7.98
N MET A 38 -15.69 -14.50 8.88
CA MET A 38 -14.91 -14.81 10.08
C MET A 38 -13.61 -15.53 9.72
N ASP A 39 -13.72 -16.55 8.89
CA ASP A 39 -12.58 -17.31 8.44
C ASP A 39 -11.64 -16.49 7.54
N PHE A 40 -12.19 -15.68 6.62
CA PHE A 40 -11.40 -14.79 5.78
C PHE A 40 -10.52 -13.87 6.63
N LYS A 41 -11.10 -13.25 7.66
CA LYS A 41 -10.34 -12.37 8.58
C LYS A 41 -9.31 -13.14 9.39
N ARG A 42 -9.65 -14.33 9.89
CA ARG A 42 -8.73 -15.17 10.67
C ARG A 42 -7.48 -15.56 9.89
N ARG A 43 -7.62 -15.75 8.57
CA ARG A 43 -6.54 -16.20 7.68
C ARG A 43 -5.84 -15.07 6.93
N LEU A 44 -6.32 -13.83 7.03
CA LEU A 44 -5.73 -12.69 6.35
C LEU A 44 -4.46 -12.25 7.08
N ILE A 45 -3.31 -12.37 6.40
CA ILE A 45 -2.02 -11.85 6.86
C ILE A 45 -1.60 -10.74 5.89
N THR A 46 -1.25 -9.57 6.42
CA THR A 46 -0.73 -8.45 5.63
C THR A 46 0.70 -8.13 6.08
N VAL A 47 1.58 -7.89 5.11
CA VAL A 47 2.95 -7.45 5.35
C VAL A 47 3.24 -6.29 4.41
N VAL A 48 3.89 -5.26 4.93
CA VAL A 48 4.31 -4.09 4.14
C VAL A 48 5.63 -3.56 4.70
N GLU A 49 6.50 -3.10 3.81
CA GLU A 49 7.75 -2.45 4.16
C GLU A 49 7.53 -0.93 4.25
N THR A 50 8.18 -0.26 5.20
CA THR A 50 8.19 1.20 5.28
C THR A 50 9.61 1.71 5.48
N TRP A 51 9.98 2.77 4.77
CA TRP A 51 11.28 3.42 4.92
C TRP A 51 11.23 4.38 6.11
N ILE A 52 12.05 4.12 7.13
CA ILE A 52 12.21 4.99 8.31
C ILE A 52 13.49 5.79 8.11
N HIS A 53 13.38 7.12 8.10
CA HIS A 53 14.54 8.00 8.01
C HIS A 53 15.07 8.31 9.42
N HIS A 54 16.34 7.99 9.67
CA HIS A 54 17.08 8.47 10.83
C HIS A 54 18.02 9.58 10.39
N TYR A 55 17.94 10.73 11.05
CA TYR A 55 18.79 11.89 10.79
C TYR A 55 19.72 12.11 11.99
N THR A 56 21.02 12.18 11.71
CA THR A 56 22.02 12.63 12.69
C THR A 56 22.43 14.05 12.31
N PRO A 57 22.19 15.06 13.16
CA PRO A 57 22.60 16.43 12.87
C PRO A 57 24.12 16.56 12.87
N GLU A 58 24.66 17.28 11.89
CA GLU A 58 26.05 17.68 11.88
C GLU A 58 26.31 18.66 13.03
N ARG A 59 27.37 18.41 13.82
CA ARG A 59 27.87 19.40 14.78
C ARG A 59 28.55 20.51 13.99
N LYS A 60 28.07 21.75 14.15
CA LYS A 60 28.82 22.92 13.72
C LYS A 60 30.10 22.99 14.55
N GLU A 61 31.26 22.98 13.91
CA GLU A 61 32.50 23.36 14.60
C GLU A 61 32.44 24.86 14.94
N PRO A 62 32.78 25.26 16.18
CA PRO A 62 32.88 26.67 16.52
C PRO A 62 34.05 27.29 15.74
N SER A 63 33.72 28.22 14.85
CA SER A 63 34.64 29.16 14.20
C SER A 63 35.30 30.10 15.19
#